data_AF-A0A6V8LAF9-F1
#
_entry.id   AF-A0A6V8LAF9-F1
#
_cell.length_a   1.000
_cell.length_b   1.000
_cell.length_c   1.000
_cell.angle_alpha   90.00
_cell.angle_beta   90.00
_cell.angle_gamma   90.00
#
_symmetry.space_group_name_H-M   'P 1'
#
loop_
_entity.id
_entity.type
_entity.pdbx_description
1 polymer ?
#
loop_
_entity_poly.entity_id
_entity_poly.type
_entity_poly.pdbx_seq_one_letter_code
_entity_poly.pdbx_strand_id
1 'polypeptide(L)'
;MVSAELNANQEVRVYSEAQQLATAQNVLDTHVTSSATGRCLACGVLGPCFRRETAMAVYSVKRWLPRRIPGLSQPERIGARRVDLAKAALRVGRMRLRGGPHA
;
A
#
# COMPACT_ATOMS: atom_id res chain seq x y z
N MET A 1 -27.90 34.05 -35.24
CA MET A 1 -27.47 33.88 -33.83
C MET A 1 -27.51 32.40 -33.50
N VAL A 2 -26.42 31.67 -33.77
CA VAL A 2 -26.30 30.25 -33.37
C VAL A 2 -25.05 30.17 -32.50
N SER A 3 -25.29 29.88 -31.23
CA SER A 3 -24.30 29.57 -30.21
C SER A 3 -23.53 28.31 -30.58
N ALA A 4 -22.22 28.38 -30.72
CA ALA A 4 -21.32 27.25 -30.50
C ALA A 4 -19.88 27.69 -30.76
N GLU A 5 -19.08 27.87 -29.71
CA GLU A 5 -17.62 27.67 -29.78
C GLU A 5 -17.03 27.54 -28.37
N LEU A 6 -17.66 26.69 -27.57
CA LEU A 6 -16.99 26.03 -26.46
C LEU A 6 -16.30 24.79 -27.02
N ASN A 7 -15.10 24.94 -27.57
CA ASN A 7 -14.17 23.82 -27.72
C ASN A 7 -12.80 24.30 -27.24
N ALA A 8 -12.74 24.55 -25.94
CA ALA A 8 -11.50 24.63 -25.19
C ALA A 8 -10.73 23.33 -25.42
N ASN A 9 -9.77 23.38 -26.35
CA ASN A 9 -8.47 22.73 -26.29
C ASN A 9 -8.40 21.51 -25.35
N GLN A 10 -9.12 20.46 -25.72
CA GLN A 10 -8.98 19.13 -25.15
C GLN A 10 -7.65 18.56 -25.69
N GLU A 11 -6.53 19.08 -25.22
CA GLU A 11 -5.21 18.49 -25.48
C GLU A 11 -5.20 17.10 -24.85
N VAL A 12 -5.53 16.09 -25.65
CA VAL A 12 -5.26 14.69 -25.32
C VAL A 12 -3.74 14.56 -25.34
N ARG A 13 -3.10 14.89 -24.22
CA ARG A 13 -1.67 14.79 -24.04
C ARG A 13 -1.30 13.31 -24.13
N VAL A 14 -0.85 12.88 -25.31
CA VAL A 14 -0.36 11.53 -25.54
C VAL A 14 0.90 11.38 -24.70
N TYR A 15 0.76 10.77 -23.52
CA TYR A 15 1.91 10.42 -22.69
C TYR A 15 2.78 9.46 -23.49
N SER A 16 4.05 9.81 -23.64
CA SER A 16 5.04 8.89 -24.21
C SER A 16 5.07 7.59 -23.43
N GLU A 17 5.43 6.48 -24.07
CA GLU A 17 5.48 5.18 -23.40
C GLU A 17 6.40 5.19 -22.17
N ALA A 18 7.50 5.95 -22.25
CA ALA A 18 8.41 6.15 -21.12
C ALA A 18 7.71 6.84 -19.93
N GLN A 19 6.86 7.83 -20.17
CA GLN A 19 6.09 8.50 -19.10
C GLN A 19 5.04 7.58 -18.50
N GLN A 20 4.37 6.75 -19.32
CA GLN A 20 3.41 5.76 -18.83
C GLN A 20 4.09 4.74 -17.90
N LEU A 21 5.27 4.27 -18.29
CA LEU A 21 6.05 3.32 -17.50
C LEU A 21 6.64 3.93 -16.23
N ALA A 22 7.11 5.18 -16.30
CA ALA A 22 7.59 5.90 -15.12
C ALA A 22 6.47 6.12 -14.11
N THR A 23 5.27 6.47 -14.59
CA THR A 23 4.08 6.62 -13.74
C THR A 23 3.68 5.30 -13.12
N ALA A 24 3.63 4.22 -13.92
CA ALA A 24 3.33 2.88 -13.43
C ALA A 24 4.36 2.40 -12.39
N GLN A 25 5.65 2.68 -12.60
CA GLN A 25 6.71 2.35 -11.64
C GLN A 25 6.50 3.06 -10.31
N ASN A 26 6.23 4.37 -10.35
CA ASN A 26 5.97 5.15 -9.13
C ASN A 26 4.76 4.61 -8.35
N VAL A 27 3.72 4.16 -9.05
CA VAL A 27 2.57 3.49 -8.42
C VAL A 27 3.00 2.19 -7.75
N LEU A 28 3.85 1.37 -8.37
CA LEU A 28 4.33 0.12 -7.77
C LEU A 28 5.20 0.38 -6.53
N ASP A 29 6.02 1.41 -6.56
CA ASP A 29 6.90 1.80 -5.44
C ASP A 29 6.10 2.39 -4.27
N THR A 30 5.02 3.12 -4.56
CA THR A 30 4.16 3.71 -3.52
C THR A 30 3.19 2.69 -2.93
N HIS A 31 2.61 1.83 -3.77
CA HIS A 31 1.58 0.87 -3.37
C HIS A 31 2.16 -0.49 -2.97
N VAL A 32 3.18 -0.49 -2.12
CA VAL A 32 3.76 -1.74 -1.58
C VAL A 32 2.80 -2.37 -0.57
N THR A 33 2.58 -3.68 -0.71
CA THR A 33 1.84 -4.47 0.27
C THR A 33 2.77 -4.84 1.42
N SER A 34 2.39 -4.44 2.64
CA SER A 34 3.09 -4.82 3.87
C SER A 34 2.97 -6.32 4.12
N SER A 35 4.09 -7.01 4.23
CA SER A 35 4.13 -8.44 4.58
C SER A 35 3.64 -8.73 6.01
N ALA A 36 3.63 -7.73 6.91
CA ALA A 36 3.16 -7.90 8.29
C ALA A 36 1.63 -7.87 8.42
N THR A 37 0.95 -7.07 7.60
CA THR A 37 -0.49 -6.82 7.71
C THR A 37 -1.28 -7.32 6.51
N GLY A 38 -0.60 -7.70 5.43
CA GLY A 38 -1.22 -7.99 4.15
C GLY A 38 -1.90 -6.79 3.50
N ARG A 39 -1.65 -5.56 3.99
CA ARG A 39 -2.31 -4.33 3.53
C ARG A 39 -1.40 -3.48 2.66
N CYS A 40 -1.96 -2.79 1.68
CA CYS A 40 -1.27 -1.74 0.93
C CYS A 40 -0.86 -0.60 1.87
N LEU A 41 0.39 -0.17 1.83
CA LEU A 41 0.92 0.92 2.67
C LEU A 41 0.32 2.29 2.31
N ALA A 42 -0.01 2.51 1.04
CA ALA A 42 -0.60 3.77 0.58
C ALA A 42 -2.13 3.82 0.75
N CYS A 43 -2.83 2.71 0.49
CA CYS A 43 -4.30 2.67 0.52
C CYS A 43 -4.89 2.10 1.82
N GLY A 44 -4.11 1.37 2.62
CA GLY A 44 -4.59 0.68 3.82
C GLY A 44 -5.49 -0.54 3.57
N VAL A 45 -5.86 -0.82 2.32
CA VAL A 45 -6.72 -1.96 1.95
C VAL A 45 -5.98 -3.30 2.03
N LEU A 46 -6.71 -4.37 2.33
CA LEU A 46 -6.20 -5.75 2.36
C LEU A 46 -5.94 -6.26 0.94
N GLY A 47 -4.81 -6.94 0.74
CA GLY A 47 -4.44 -7.55 -0.55
C GLY A 47 -4.11 -6.52 -1.62
N PRO A 48 -3.48 -6.92 -2.74
CA PRO A 48 -2.95 -5.97 -3.72
C PRO A 48 -4.03 -4.96 -4.13
N CYS A 49 -3.76 -3.68 -3.89
CA CYS A 49 -4.77 -2.66 -4.19
C CYS A 49 -4.92 -2.53 -5.71
N PHE A 50 -6.12 -2.21 -6.16
CA PHE A 50 -6.45 -2.06 -7.59
C PHE A 50 -5.45 -1.18 -8.37
N ARG A 51 -4.94 -0.10 -7.76
CA ARG A 51 -3.93 0.77 -8.38
C ARG A 51 -2.62 0.04 -8.70
N ARG A 52 -2.17 -0.83 -7.78
CA ARG A 52 -0.98 -1.66 -7.96
C ARG A 52 -1.20 -2.69 -9.06
N GLU A 53 -2.37 -3.32 -9.10
CA GLU A 53 -2.73 -4.29 -10.13
C GLU A 53 -2.80 -3.66 -11.52
N THR A 54 -3.40 -2.47 -11.61
CA THR A 54 -3.47 -1.68 -12.85
C THR A 54 -2.06 -1.32 -13.34
N ALA A 55 -1.16 -0.90 -12.45
CA ALA A 55 0.23 -0.62 -12.81
C ALA A 55 0.98 -1.87 -13.27
N MET A 56 0.74 -3.03 -12.65
CA MET A 56 1.30 -4.31 -13.11
C MET A 56 0.79 -4.68 -14.52
N ALA A 57 -0.48 -4.40 -14.83
CA ALA A 57 -1.05 -4.69 -16.15
C ALA A 57 -0.34 -3.92 -17.28
N VAL A 58 0.06 -2.66 -17.04
CA VAL A 58 0.83 -1.86 -18.02
C VAL A 58 2.13 -2.56 -18.40
N TYR A 59 2.85 -3.11 -17.41
CA TYR A 59 4.09 -3.85 -17.63
C TYR A 59 3.86 -5.18 -18.34
N SER A 60 2.81 -5.93 -17.96
CA SER A 60 2.44 -7.19 -18.60
C SER A 60 2.12 -7.02 -20.09
N VAL A 61 1.33 -6.00 -20.44
CA VAL A 61 0.97 -5.71 -21.84
C VAL A 61 2.20 -5.34 -22.66
N LYS A 62 3.09 -4.51 -22.11
CA LYS A 62 4.33 -4.09 -22.77
C LYS A 62 5.45 -5.15 -22.73
N ARG A 63 5.24 -6.28 -22.04
CA ARG A 63 6.23 -7.37 -21.81
C ARG A 63 7.52 -6.88 -21.16
N TRP A 64 7.42 -5.86 -20.31
CA TRP A 64 8.57 -5.30 -19.58
C TRP A 64 8.50 -5.73 -18.12
N LEU A 65 9.67 -5.87 -17.51
CA LEU A 65 9.77 -6.11 -16.07
C LEU A 65 9.80 -4.77 -15.34
N PRO A 66 8.98 -4.58 -14.30
CA PRO A 66 9.13 -3.44 -13.39
C PRO A 66 10.53 -3.44 -12.80
N ARG A 67 11.11 -2.25 -12.63
CA ARG A 67 12.35 -2.11 -11.90
C ARG A 67 12.08 -2.43 -10.43
N ARG A 68 12.89 -3.29 -9.83
CA ARG A 68 12.84 -3.54 -8.39
C ARG A 68 13.86 -2.65 -7.71
N ILE A 69 13.41 -1.87 -6.74
CA ILE A 69 14.29 -1.13 -5.85
C ILE A 69 14.51 -2.00 -4.60
N PRO A 70 15.75 -2.42 -4.31
CA PRO A 70 16.07 -3.16 -3.09
C PRO A 70 15.69 -2.35 -1.84
N GLY A 71 15.15 -3.01 -0.81
CA GLY A 71 14.77 -2.36 0.46
C GLY A 71 13.37 -1.72 0.50
N LEU A 72 12.64 -1.71 -0.63
CA LEU A 72 11.27 -1.16 -0.71
C LEU A 72 10.22 -2.12 -0.12
N SER A 73 10.47 -3.43 -0.23
CA SER A 73 9.86 -4.42 0.65
C SER A 73 10.61 -4.46 1.98
N GLN A 74 9.90 -4.65 3.09
CA GLN A 74 10.48 -4.86 4.42
C GLN A 74 10.43 -6.36 4.77
N PRO A 75 11.31 -7.21 4.20
CA PRO A 75 11.31 -8.64 4.47
C PRO A 75 11.52 -8.95 5.95
N GLU A 76 12.20 -8.09 6.70
CA GLU A 76 12.37 -8.18 8.15
C GLU A 76 11.03 -8.18 8.92
N ARG A 77 9.94 -7.76 8.28
CA ARG A 77 8.59 -7.80 8.83
C ARG A 77 7.79 -9.06 8.49
N ILE A 78 8.35 -9.97 7.70
CA ILE A 78 7.74 -11.28 7.43
C ILE A 78 7.72 -12.09 8.73
N GLY A 79 6.52 -12.44 9.20
CA GLY A 79 6.32 -13.14 10.48
C GLY A 79 6.28 -12.23 11.72
N ALA A 80 6.48 -10.92 11.58
CA ALA A 80 6.37 -9.98 12.69
C ALA A 80 4.90 -9.86 13.14
N ARG A 81 4.59 -10.40 14.32
CA ARG A 81 3.26 -10.27 14.93
C ARG A 81 3.16 -8.92 15.64
N ARG A 82 2.19 -8.08 15.28
CA ARG A 82 1.83 -6.93 16.13
C ARG A 82 1.28 -7.49 17.44
N VAL A 83 1.94 -7.17 18.54
CA VAL A 83 1.26 -7.12 19.84
C VAL A 83 0.33 -5.93 19.78
N ASP A 84 -0.98 -6.18 19.66
CA ASP A 84 -1.98 -5.14 19.93
C ASP A 84 -1.66 -4.59 21.32
N LEU A 85 -1.19 -3.34 21.42
CA LEU A 85 -0.85 -2.74 22.71
C LEU A 85 -2.05 -2.76 23.67
N ALA A 86 -3.27 -2.64 23.12
CA ALA A 86 -4.52 -2.83 23.86
C ALA A 86 -4.67 -4.25 24.46
N LYS A 87 -4.24 -5.28 23.74
CA LYS A 87 -4.30 -6.69 24.18
C LYS A 87 -3.10 -7.08 25.07
N ALA A 88 -1.97 -6.38 24.92
CA ALA A 88 -0.79 -6.53 25.77
C ALA A 88 -1.04 -5.97 27.19
N ALA A 89 -1.71 -4.80 27.29
CA ALA A 89 -2.07 -4.21 28.57
C ALA A 89 -3.03 -5.09 29.41
N LEU A 90 -3.97 -5.79 28.75
CA LEU A 90 -4.92 -6.71 29.40
C LEU A 90 -4.26 -7.94 30.05
N ARG A 91 -3.04 -8.33 29.66
CA ARG A 91 -2.33 -9.48 30.28
C ARG A 91 -1.52 -9.12 31.51
N VAL A 92 -1.06 -7.88 31.65
CA VAL A 92 -0.19 -7.47 32.77
C VAL A 92 -1.01 -7.20 34.05
N GLY A 93 -2.32 -7.00 33.94
CA GLY A 93 -3.21 -6.61 35.06
C GLY A 93 -3.76 -7.73 35.96
N ARG A 94 -3.17 -8.93 36.03
CA ARG A 94 -3.69 -10.03 36.88
C ARG A 94 -2.67 -10.60 37.87
N MET A 95 -1.90 -9.73 38.53
CA MET A 95 -1.11 -10.12 39.71
C MET A 95 -1.99 -9.94 40.96
N ARG A 96 -2.72 -11.01 41.34
CA ARG A 96 -3.54 -11.06 42.56
C ARG A 96 -2.65 -10.88 43.79
N LEU A 97 -2.74 -9.74 44.46
CA LEU A 97 -2.39 -9.63 45.87
C LEU A 97 -3.48 -10.36 46.66
N ARG A 98 -3.23 -11.64 47.00
CA ARG A 98 -4.05 -12.40 47.93
C ARG A 98 -3.22 -12.66 49.19
N GLY A 99 -3.01 -11.60 49.97
CA GLY A 99 -2.55 -11.68 51.35
C GLY A 99 -3.71 -11.31 52.26
N GLY A 100 -4.29 -12.30 52.94
CA GLY A 100 -5.26 -12.07 54.01
C GLY A 100 -4.52 -11.86 55.34
N PRO A 101 -4.99 -10.99 56.24
CA PRO A 101 -4.43 -10.90 57.58
C PRO A 101 -4.98 -12.03 58.45
N HIS A 102 -4.07 -12.85 58.98
CA HIS A 102 -4.27 -13.59 60.22
C HIS A 102 -3.94 -12.65 61.38
N ALA A 103 -4.94 -12.34 62.21
CA ALA A 103 -4.82 -12.07 63.64
C ALA A 103 -6.23 -12.07 64.23
#